data_AF-A0A6A9SUC8-F1
#
_entry.id   AF-A0A6A9SUC8-F1
#
_cell.length_a   1.000
_cell.length_b   1.000
_cell.length_c   1.000
_cell.angle_alpha   90.00
_cell.angle_beta   90.00
_cell.angle_gamma   90.00
#
_symmetry.space_group_name_H-M   'P 1'
#
loop_
_entity.id
_entity.type
_entity.pdbx_description
1 polymer ?
#
loop_
_entity_poly.entity_id
_entity_poly.type
_entity_poly.pdbx_seq_one_letter_code
_entity_poly.pdbx_strand_id
1 'polypeptide(L)'
;MGFFTPEVTFEKPDGEYVAKGYYIWNDEPELNGEGDFYQELIPTDPVDYKYYAVNDGSEIHVAGRRVTSKLHGEKQFIGQIEIRPALAASLRELVERFDLRGVGVDLVKDGDGQYWAVDVNLAAGYRDTGLEPALTDSIIANLPSE
;
A
#
# COMPACT_ATOMS: atom_id res chain seq x y z
N MET A 1 -8.66 -4.60 -13.67
CA MET A 1 -8.05 -5.74 -12.95
C MET A 1 -7.69 -5.27 -11.54
N GLY A 2 -7.98 -6.08 -10.53
CA GLY A 2 -7.66 -5.73 -9.14
C GLY A 2 -6.23 -6.13 -8.74
N PHE A 3 -5.93 -5.95 -7.46
CA PHE A 3 -4.76 -6.56 -6.83
C PHE A 3 -5.11 -7.98 -6.37
N PHE A 4 -4.10 -8.85 -6.33
CA PHE A 4 -4.20 -10.05 -5.51
C PHE A 4 -4.09 -9.63 -4.04
N THR A 5 -4.91 -10.22 -3.18
CA THR A 5 -4.92 -9.97 -1.75
C THR A 5 -4.82 -11.29 -1.03
N PRO A 6 -4.02 -11.40 0.05
CA PRO A 6 -4.01 -12.59 0.88
C PRO A 6 -5.39 -12.87 1.47
N GLU A 7 -5.66 -14.12 1.82
CA GLU A 7 -6.90 -14.48 2.52
C GLU A 7 -7.00 -13.76 3.88
N VAL A 8 -8.22 -13.40 4.28
CA VAL A 8 -8.51 -12.71 5.54
C VAL A 8 -9.55 -13.52 6.32
N THR A 9 -9.29 -13.75 7.61
CA THR A 9 -10.18 -14.43 8.54
C THR A 9 -10.40 -13.58 9.79
N PHE A 10 -11.55 -13.78 10.44
CA PHE A 10 -11.85 -13.17 11.75
C PHE A 10 -11.65 -14.17 12.91
N GLU A 11 -11.42 -15.44 12.57
CA GLU A 11 -11.00 -16.47 13.51
C GLU A 11 -9.51 -16.73 13.31
N LYS A 12 -8.82 -17.03 14.41
CA LYS A 12 -7.39 -17.30 14.42
C LYS A 12 -7.09 -18.54 13.57
N PRO A 13 -6.31 -18.43 12.48
CA PRO A 13 -6.07 -19.55 11.58
C PRO A 13 -5.07 -20.53 12.18
N ASP A 14 -5.13 -21.78 11.71
CA ASP A 14 -4.10 -22.77 11.96
C ASP A 14 -2.87 -22.47 11.08
N GLY A 15 -1.69 -22.26 11.69
CA GLY A 15 -0.45 -21.97 10.97
C GLY A 15 0.10 -20.57 11.21
N GLU A 16 0.94 -20.08 10.30
CA GLU A 16 1.51 -18.74 10.38
C GLU A 16 0.60 -17.68 9.73
N TYR A 17 0.46 -16.54 10.39
CA TYR A 17 -0.41 -15.44 9.93
C TYR A 17 0.09 -14.09 10.44
N VAL A 18 -0.46 -13.03 9.86
CA VAL A 18 -0.27 -11.65 10.32
C VAL A 18 -1.54 -11.19 11.02
N ALA A 19 -1.45 -10.92 12.32
CA ALA A 19 -2.53 -10.30 13.08
C ALA A 19 -2.56 -8.79 12.84
N LYS A 20 -3.75 -8.23 12.69
CA LYS A 20 -3.95 -6.80 12.41
C LYS A 20 -5.16 -6.24 13.15
N GLY A 21 -5.07 -4.98 13.56
CA GLY A 21 -6.23 -4.20 14.00
C GLY A 21 -7.01 -3.63 12.80
N TYR A 22 -8.30 -3.33 12.98
CA TYR A 22 -9.11 -2.67 11.94
C TYR A 22 -8.57 -1.30 11.55
N TYR A 23 -7.92 -0.63 12.49
CA TYR A 23 -7.37 0.70 12.31
C TYR A 23 -5.98 0.80 12.92
N ILE A 24 -5.00 1.20 12.09
CA ILE A 24 -3.60 1.37 12.51
C ILE A 24 -3.44 2.80 13.07
N TRP A 25 -3.94 3.02 14.29
CA TRP A 25 -3.68 4.26 15.04
C TRP A 25 -2.53 4.09 16.04
N ASN A 26 -2.52 2.97 16.78
CA ASN A 26 -1.46 2.59 17.72
C ASN A 26 -1.03 1.12 17.58
N ASP A 27 -1.76 0.32 16.79
CA ASP A 27 -1.51 -1.11 16.65
C ASP A 27 -0.66 -1.35 15.41
N GLU A 28 0.45 -2.05 15.56
CA GLU A 28 1.28 -2.49 14.44
C GLU A 28 0.93 -3.94 14.09
N PRO A 29 1.03 -4.35 12.81
CA PRO A 29 0.86 -5.75 12.44
C PRO A 29 1.88 -6.65 13.13
N GLU A 30 1.43 -7.83 13.60
CA GLU A 30 2.27 -8.78 14.33
C GLU A 30 2.23 -10.18 13.70
N LEU A 31 3.40 -10.82 13.61
CA LEU A 31 3.51 -12.21 13.20
C LEU A 31 3.01 -13.12 14.33
N ASN A 32 1.99 -13.93 14.05
CA ASN A 32 1.39 -14.88 14.99
C ASN A 32 0.89 -14.24 16.31
N GLY A 33 0.52 -12.96 16.25
CA GLY A 33 0.03 -12.18 17.40
C GLY A 33 -1.48 -12.29 17.62
N GLU A 34 -2.04 -11.26 18.25
CA GLU A 34 -3.49 -11.08 18.39
C GLU A 34 -3.93 -9.81 17.68
N GLY A 35 -5.12 -9.83 17.10
CA GLY A 35 -5.65 -8.71 16.33
C GLY A 35 -7.16 -8.80 16.18
N ASP A 36 -7.73 -7.80 15.53
CA ASP A 36 -9.14 -7.76 15.18
C ASP A 36 -9.47 -8.71 14.02
N PHE A 37 -8.48 -8.95 13.15
CA PHE A 37 -8.53 -9.92 12.07
C PHE A 37 -7.14 -10.47 11.77
N TYR A 38 -7.11 -11.56 11.01
CA TYR A 38 -5.90 -12.28 10.66
C TYR A 38 -5.79 -12.39 9.15
N GLN A 39 -4.58 -12.20 8.64
CA GLN A 39 -4.27 -12.27 7.22
C GLN A 39 -3.26 -13.38 6.97
N GLU A 40 -3.46 -14.14 5.89
CA GLU A 40 -2.50 -15.14 5.42
C GLU A 40 -1.09 -14.52 5.30
N LEU A 41 -0.09 -15.20 5.87
CA LEU A 41 1.31 -14.83 5.71
C LEU A 41 1.81 -15.32 4.34
N ILE A 42 1.98 -14.40 3.40
CA ILE A 42 2.63 -14.70 2.12
C ILE A 42 4.14 -14.92 2.35
N PRO A 43 4.73 -16.04 1.91
CA PRO A 43 6.17 -16.27 2.02
C PRO A 43 6.95 -15.32 1.10
N THR A 44 7.58 -14.29 1.68
CA THR A 44 8.31 -13.26 0.92
C THR A 44 9.65 -12.92 1.54
N ASP A 45 10.52 -12.26 0.77
CA ASP A 45 11.64 -11.52 1.36
C ASP A 45 11.13 -10.43 2.33
N PRO A 46 11.93 -9.99 3.32
CA PRO A 46 11.53 -8.98 4.31
C PRO A 46 11.53 -7.55 3.73
N VAL A 47 10.87 -7.37 2.57
CA VAL A 47 10.83 -6.14 1.79
C VAL A 47 9.39 -5.83 1.37
N ASP A 48 8.91 -4.66 1.75
CA ASP A 48 7.64 -4.13 1.27
C ASP A 48 7.87 -3.22 0.05
N TYR A 49 7.00 -3.36 -0.94
CA TYR A 49 6.93 -2.55 -2.14
C TYR A 49 5.77 -1.57 -2.00
N LYS A 50 6.10 -0.33 -1.66
CA LYS A 50 5.09 0.72 -1.47
C LYS A 50 4.83 1.41 -2.80
N TYR A 51 3.63 1.27 -3.33
CA TYR A 51 3.16 1.99 -4.51
C TYR A 51 2.26 3.13 -4.08
N TYR A 52 2.33 4.24 -4.80
CA TYR A 52 1.56 5.45 -4.55
C TYR A 52 0.91 5.88 -5.85
N ALA A 53 -0.32 6.39 -5.76
CA ALA A 53 -0.95 7.09 -6.86
C ALA A 53 -1.53 8.42 -6.37
N VAL A 54 -1.43 9.45 -7.21
CA VAL A 54 -2.00 10.77 -6.97
C VAL A 54 -2.69 11.24 -8.25
N ASN A 55 -3.95 11.66 -8.11
CA ASN A 55 -4.71 12.28 -9.19
C ASN A 55 -4.60 13.79 -9.06
N ASP A 56 -3.82 14.44 -9.94
CA ASP A 56 -3.60 15.89 -9.92
C ASP A 56 -4.79 16.70 -10.49
N GLY A 57 -5.83 16.02 -10.95
CA GLY A 57 -7.01 16.60 -11.62
C GLY A 57 -6.97 16.50 -13.14
N SER A 58 -5.81 16.21 -13.73
CA SER A 58 -5.59 15.99 -15.17
C SER A 58 -5.19 14.56 -15.48
N GLU A 59 -4.27 14.00 -14.70
CA GLU A 59 -3.79 12.63 -14.83
C GLU A 59 -3.50 11.96 -13.47
N ILE A 60 -3.31 10.64 -13.51
CA ILE A 60 -2.98 9.85 -12.32
C ILE A 60 -1.52 9.42 -12.40
N HIS A 61 -0.72 10.08 -11.57
CA HIS A 61 0.71 9.83 -11.38
C HIS A 61 0.90 8.62 -10.48
N VAL A 62 1.89 7.78 -10.80
CA VAL A 62 2.23 6.58 -10.01
C VAL A 62 3.72 6.57 -9.71
N ALA A 63 4.07 6.35 -8.44
CA ALA A 63 5.44 6.19 -7.99
C ALA A 63 5.54 5.02 -7.01
N GLY A 64 6.77 4.62 -6.67
CA GLY A 64 6.96 3.51 -5.77
C GLY A 64 8.37 3.39 -5.20
N ARG A 65 8.47 2.67 -4.09
CA ARG A 65 9.72 2.44 -3.35
C ARG A 65 9.73 1.08 -2.66
N ARG A 66 10.94 0.61 -2.35
CA ARG A 66 11.18 -0.52 -1.46
C ARG A 66 11.58 -0.03 -0.09
N VAL A 67 11.02 -0.68 0.92
CA VAL A 67 11.40 -0.49 2.32
C VAL A 67 11.56 -1.86 2.97
N THR A 68 12.31 -1.94 4.06
CA THR A 68 12.29 -3.16 4.90
C THR A 68 10.91 -3.33 5.53
N SER A 69 10.48 -4.58 5.64
CA SER A 69 9.19 -4.91 6.24
C SER A 69 9.21 -4.71 7.74
N LYS A 70 8.16 -4.04 8.27
CA LYS A 70 8.01 -3.82 9.71
C LYS A 70 7.84 -5.13 10.50
N LEU A 71 7.33 -6.18 9.87
CA LEU A 71 7.18 -7.50 10.48
C LEU A 71 8.52 -8.11 10.92
N HIS A 72 9.63 -7.64 10.33
CA HIS A 72 10.97 -8.19 10.57
C HIS A 72 11.94 -7.17 11.18
N GLY A 73 11.45 -6.03 11.65
CA GLY A 73 12.26 -5.01 12.34
C GLY A 73 11.94 -3.59 11.91
N GLU A 74 12.90 -2.68 12.12
CA GLU A 74 12.70 -1.27 11.80
C GLU A 74 12.56 -1.02 10.29
N LYS A 75 11.63 -0.12 9.95
CA LYS A 75 11.39 0.30 8.57
C LYS A 75 12.49 1.23 8.09
N GLN A 76 13.17 0.83 7.03
CA GLN A 76 14.27 1.55 6.39
C GLN A 76 14.01 1.67 4.89
N PHE A 77 14.38 2.81 4.31
CA PHE A 77 14.31 3.00 2.87
C PHE A 77 15.43 2.23 2.18
N ILE A 78 15.07 1.38 1.21
CA ILE A 78 16.03 0.59 0.43
C ILE A 78 16.31 1.29 -0.91
N GLY A 79 15.29 1.87 -1.54
CA GLY A 79 15.43 2.54 -2.83
C GLY A 79 14.12 2.71 -3.58
N GLN A 80 14.18 3.41 -4.72
CA GLN A 80 13.06 3.46 -5.67
C GLN A 80 12.88 2.12 -6.40
N ILE A 81 11.71 1.94 -7.03
CA ILE A 81 11.41 0.78 -7.87
C ILE A 81 11.11 1.19 -9.30
N GLU A 82 11.38 0.27 -10.22
CA GLU A 82 10.77 0.33 -11.53
C GLU A 82 9.28 -0.01 -11.41
N ILE A 83 8.43 0.88 -11.92
CA ILE A 83 6.98 0.75 -11.85
C ILE A 83 6.52 -0.30 -12.84
N ARG A 84 5.88 -1.35 -12.33
CA ARG A 84 5.27 -2.37 -13.19
C ARG A 84 4.00 -1.82 -13.85
N PRO A 85 3.88 -1.85 -15.19
CA PRO A 85 2.73 -1.27 -15.90
C PRO A 85 1.37 -1.84 -15.44
N ALA A 86 1.30 -3.14 -15.18
CA ALA A 86 0.08 -3.79 -14.71
C ALA A 86 -0.35 -3.30 -13.31
N LEU A 87 0.61 -3.15 -12.38
CA LEU A 87 0.30 -2.61 -11.04
C LEU A 87 -0.09 -1.14 -11.13
N ALA A 88 0.61 -0.34 -11.93
CA ALA A 88 0.22 1.06 -12.14
C ALA A 88 -1.21 1.17 -12.71
N ALA A 89 -1.58 0.32 -13.66
CA ALA A 89 -2.95 0.28 -14.18
C ALA A 89 -3.97 -0.05 -13.07
N SER A 90 -3.70 -1.04 -12.21
CA SER A 90 -4.56 -1.35 -11.07
C SER A 90 -4.68 -0.20 -10.07
N LEU A 91 -3.59 0.53 -9.81
CA LEU A 91 -3.64 1.74 -8.96
C LEU A 91 -4.50 2.84 -9.58
N ARG A 92 -4.37 3.09 -10.90
CA ARG A 92 -5.20 4.09 -11.60
C ARG A 92 -6.67 3.72 -11.55
N GLU A 93 -6.99 2.45 -11.82
CA GLU A 93 -8.35 1.94 -11.76
C GLU A 93 -8.93 2.05 -10.34
N LEU A 94 -8.13 1.80 -9.29
CA LEU A 94 -8.53 2.03 -7.90
C LEU A 94 -8.86 3.51 -7.65
N VAL A 95 -7.97 4.41 -8.09
CA VAL A 95 -8.17 5.86 -7.94
C VAL A 95 -9.42 6.34 -8.65
N GLU A 96 -9.65 5.92 -9.91
CA GLU A 96 -10.81 6.32 -10.71
C GLU A 96 -12.12 5.79 -10.13
N ARG A 97 -12.17 4.50 -9.76
CA ARG A 97 -13.40 3.85 -9.28
C ARG A 97 -13.91 4.42 -7.97
N PHE A 98 -13.01 4.88 -7.11
CA PHE A 98 -13.33 5.39 -5.78
C PHE A 98 -13.18 6.92 -5.67
N ASP A 99 -12.96 7.61 -6.79
CA ASP A 99 -12.74 9.06 -6.87
C ASP A 99 -11.70 9.56 -5.84
N LEU A 100 -10.59 8.83 -5.74
CA LEU A 100 -9.53 9.15 -4.79
C LEU A 100 -8.64 10.27 -5.36
N ARG A 101 -8.10 11.10 -4.45
CA ARG A 101 -7.08 12.11 -4.80
C ARG A 101 -5.66 11.62 -4.57
N GLY A 102 -5.49 10.71 -3.61
CA GLY A 102 -4.24 10.01 -3.40
C GLY A 102 -4.45 8.72 -2.63
N VAL A 103 -3.63 7.72 -2.92
CA VAL A 103 -3.61 6.43 -2.22
C VAL A 103 -2.21 5.83 -2.20
N GLY A 104 -1.85 5.19 -1.09
CA GLY A 104 -0.73 4.26 -1.00
C GLY A 104 -1.23 2.82 -0.91
N VAL A 105 -0.57 1.90 -1.60
CA VAL A 105 -0.81 0.46 -1.48
C VAL A 105 0.51 -0.20 -1.13
N ASP A 106 0.53 -0.97 -0.06
CA ASP A 106 1.68 -1.77 0.34
C ASP A 106 1.54 -3.15 -0.27
N LEU A 107 2.59 -3.58 -0.99
CA LEU A 107 2.64 -4.90 -1.61
C LEU A 107 3.83 -5.70 -1.10
N VAL A 108 3.65 -7.01 -0.99
CA VAL A 108 4.74 -7.97 -0.83
C VAL A 108 4.88 -8.80 -2.10
N LYS A 109 6.04 -9.43 -2.29
CA LYS A 109 6.34 -10.22 -3.49
C LYS A 109 6.77 -11.63 -3.11
N ASP A 110 6.04 -12.64 -3.59
CA ASP A 110 6.34 -14.03 -3.30
C ASP A 110 7.50 -14.60 -4.15
N GLY A 111 7.82 -15.88 -3.93
CA GLY A 111 8.89 -16.59 -4.62
C GLY A 111 8.70 -16.74 -6.13
N ASP A 112 7.46 -16.75 -6.61
CA ASP A 112 7.12 -16.78 -8.05
C ASP A 112 7.10 -15.38 -8.68
N GLY A 113 7.26 -14.36 -7.85
CA GLY A 113 7.33 -12.96 -8.22
C GLY A 113 5.98 -12.29 -8.45
N GLN A 114 4.92 -12.91 -7.93
CA GLN A 114 3.58 -12.36 -7.84
C GLN A 114 3.52 -11.34 -6.69
N TYR A 115 2.77 -10.26 -6.93
CA TYR A 115 2.60 -9.17 -5.96
C TYR A 115 1.25 -9.31 -5.27
N TRP A 116 1.27 -9.14 -3.95
CA TRP A 116 0.10 -9.24 -3.07
C TRP A 116 -0.08 -7.93 -2.34
N ALA A 117 -1.23 -7.27 -2.51
CA ALA A 117 -1.58 -6.08 -1.75
C ALA A 117 -1.96 -6.48 -0.33
N VAL A 118 -1.20 -5.99 0.65
CA VAL A 118 -1.35 -6.34 2.07
C VAL A 118 -1.93 -5.20 2.89
N ASP A 119 -1.85 -3.96 2.41
CA ASP A 119 -2.43 -2.79 3.08
C ASP A 119 -2.75 -1.67 2.09
N VAL A 120 -3.71 -0.81 2.45
CA VAL A 120 -4.08 0.39 1.70
C VAL A 120 -4.11 1.59 2.64
N ASN A 121 -3.47 2.68 2.25
CA ASN A 121 -3.38 3.90 3.03
C ASN A 121 -3.95 5.09 2.25
N LEU A 122 -5.11 5.57 2.66
CA LEU A 122 -5.79 6.73 2.07
C LEU A 122 -5.16 8.07 2.50
N ALA A 123 -4.41 8.08 3.61
CA ALA A 123 -3.68 9.22 4.14
C ALA A 123 -2.16 8.97 4.07
N ALA A 124 -1.70 8.48 2.92
CA ALA A 124 -0.31 8.12 2.73
C ALA A 124 0.64 9.32 2.87
N GLY A 125 1.82 9.08 3.43
CA GLY A 125 2.92 10.06 3.39
C GLY A 125 3.65 10.02 2.05
N TYR A 126 3.58 11.11 1.29
CA TYR A 126 4.18 11.25 -0.06
C TYR A 126 5.60 11.81 -0.07
N ARG A 127 6.20 12.06 1.10
CA ARG A 127 7.57 12.61 1.17
C ARG A 127 8.57 11.69 0.46
N ASP A 128 9.39 12.32 -0.37
CA ASP A 128 10.47 11.74 -1.19
C ASP A 128 9.95 10.73 -2.22
N THR A 129 8.68 10.87 -2.66
CA THR A 129 8.10 9.99 -3.68
C THR A 129 8.20 10.57 -5.09
N GLY A 130 8.40 11.89 -5.22
CA GLY A 130 8.29 12.61 -6.48
C GLY A 130 6.85 13.00 -6.85
N LEU A 131 5.86 12.59 -6.04
CA LEU A 131 4.44 12.91 -6.25
C LEU A 131 4.00 14.20 -5.53
N GLU A 132 4.89 14.85 -4.80
CA GLU A 132 4.59 16.07 -4.03
C GLU A 132 4.03 17.22 -4.89
N PRO A 133 4.54 17.47 -6.11
CA PRO A 133 3.94 18.47 -7.01
C PRO A 133 2.51 18.09 -7.42
N ALA A 134 2.29 16.85 -7.88
CA ALA A 134 0.97 16.34 -8.28
C ALA A 134 -0.03 16.40 -7.11
N LEU A 135 0.43 16.14 -5.88
CA LEU A 135 -0.41 16.24 -4.68
C LEU A 135 -0.81 17.69 -4.41
N THR A 136 0.12 18.62 -4.59
CA THR A 136 -0.13 20.06 -4.44
C THR A 136 -1.16 20.53 -5.45
N ASP A 137 -0.99 20.15 -6.72
CA ASP A 137 -1.91 20.51 -7.81
C ASP A 137 -3.32 19.93 -7.56
N SER A 138 -3.39 18.66 -7.12
CA SER A 138 -4.65 18.02 -6.73
C SER A 138 -5.38 18.80 -5.64
N ILE A 139 -4.66 19.22 -4.59
CA ILE A 139 -5.24 20.00 -3.49
C ILE A 139 -5.74 21.34 -4.01
N ILE A 140 -4.91 22.10 -4.73
CA ILE A 140 -5.25 23.43 -5.25
C ILE A 140 -6.50 23.37 -6.14
N ALA A 141 -6.58 22.37 -7.02
CA ALA A 141 -7.71 22.19 -7.93
C ALA A 141 -9.05 21.91 -7.22
N ASN A 142 -9.01 21.48 -5.95
CA ASN A 142 -10.19 21.12 -5.16
C ASN A 142 -10.44 22.05 -3.97
N LEU A 143 -9.68 23.15 -3.84
CA LEU A 143 -10.01 24.18 -2.86
C LEU A 143 -11.32 24.89 -3.26
N PRO A 144 -12.19 25.21 -2.30
CA PRO A 144 -13.38 26.02 -2.59
C PRO A 144 -12.98 27.35 -3.23
N SER A 145 -13.74 27.80 -4.23
CA SER A 145 -13.67 29.19 -4.68
C SER A 145 -14.12 30.10 -3.54
N GLU A 146 -13.39 31.19 -3.27
CA GLU A 146 -13.85 32.26 -2.38
C GLU A 146 -15.11 32.97 -2.92
#